data_AF-A0A359B0P5-F1
#
_entry.id   AF-A0A359B0P5-F1
#
_cell.length_a   1.000
_cell.length_b   1.000
_cell.length_c   1.000
_cell.angle_alpha   90.00
_cell.angle_beta   90.00
_cell.angle_gamma   90.00
#
_symmetry.space_group_name_H-M   'P 1'
#
loop_
_entity.id
_entity.type
_entity.pdbx_description
1 polymer ?
#
loop_
_entity_poly.entity_id
_entity_poly.type
_entity_poly.pdbx_seq_one_letter_code
_entity_poly.pdbx_strand_id
1 'polypeptide(L)'
;MDMRKILIAFIITFGIFYSCSEYEKNKSDRNDPKKEVQLNMQKLLMTPDSLRSAKERALIQQIEATIYEHCVIKNGRLELTISKKEWTDMGVKEEVYDMLKKEINDINNYMDTTTFYKQLLLDSYRSAQQEYQEKNNSLHSE
;
A
#
# COMPACT_ATOMS: atom_id res chain seq x y z
N MET A 1 5.94 13.08 19.55
CA MET A 1 5.88 12.14 18.41
C MET A 1 4.70 12.60 17.56
N ASP A 2 4.97 13.03 16.33
CA ASP A 2 3.95 13.61 15.46
C ASP A 2 2.82 12.59 15.19
N MET A 3 1.54 12.97 15.34
CA MET A 3 0.40 12.05 15.11
C MET A 3 0.45 11.42 13.71
N ARG A 4 1.13 12.08 12.77
CA ARG A 4 1.38 11.62 11.39
C ARG A 4 2.29 10.38 11.33
N LYS A 5 3.29 10.29 12.21
CA LYS A 5 4.21 9.13 12.30
C LYS A 5 3.57 7.94 13.04
N ILE A 6 2.54 8.21 13.83
CA ILE A 6 1.75 7.19 14.54
C ILE A 6 0.85 6.43 13.56
N LEU A 7 0.28 7.10 12.55
CA LEU A 7 -0.63 6.46 11.59
C LEU A 7 0.07 5.49 10.63
N ILE A 8 1.25 5.86 10.11
CA ILE A 8 2.10 4.96 9.30
C ILE A 8 2.54 3.76 10.14
N ALA A 9 2.88 3.97 11.42
CA ALA A 9 3.19 2.88 12.34
C ALA A 9 1.97 1.98 12.60
N PHE A 10 0.74 2.52 12.69
CA PHE A 10 -0.51 1.76 12.88
C PHE A 10 -0.90 0.95 11.64
N ILE A 11 -0.78 1.51 10.44
CA ILE A 11 -1.02 0.79 9.17
C ILE A 11 -0.02 -0.38 9.01
N ILE A 12 1.24 -0.18 9.45
CA ILE A 12 2.27 -1.23 9.43
C ILE A 12 2.07 -2.28 10.55
N THR A 13 1.55 -1.91 11.72
CA THR A 13 1.36 -2.86 12.86
C THR A 13 0.02 -3.60 12.85
N PHE A 14 -1.06 -3.04 12.30
CA PHE A 14 -2.36 -3.74 12.23
C PHE A 14 -2.35 -4.92 11.25
N GLY A 15 -1.45 -4.94 10.27
CA GLY A 15 -1.16 -6.11 9.43
C GLY A 15 -0.52 -7.28 10.17
N ILE A 16 -0.03 -7.08 11.41
CA ILE A 16 0.72 -8.08 12.18
C ILE A 16 -0.15 -8.82 13.20
N PHE A 17 -1.31 -8.28 13.62
CA PHE A 17 -2.13 -8.90 14.67
C PHE A 17 -3.31 -9.76 14.18
N TYR A 18 -3.78 -9.61 12.93
CA TYR A 18 -4.82 -10.51 12.39
C TYR A 18 -4.28 -11.64 11.51
N SER A 19 -2.97 -11.67 11.22
CA SER A 19 -2.33 -12.80 10.55
C SER A 19 -1.82 -13.88 11.53
N CYS A 20 -2.49 -14.03 12.68
CA CYS A 20 -2.25 -15.09 13.66
C CYS A 20 -3.46 -16.03 13.73
N SER A 21 -3.81 -16.65 12.60
CA SER A 21 -4.67 -17.84 12.57
C SER A 21 -4.40 -18.76 11.38
N GLU A 22 -3.14 -18.92 10.95
CA GLU A 22 -2.80 -20.02 10.02
C GLU A 22 -1.30 -20.42 9.99
N TYR A 23 -0.58 -20.18 11.08
CA TYR A 23 0.86 -20.47 11.14
C TYR A 23 1.19 -21.98 11.28
N GLU A 24 0.20 -22.86 11.40
CA GLU A 24 0.43 -24.30 11.55
C GLU A 24 0.16 -25.16 10.30
N LYS A 25 -0.26 -24.61 9.15
CA LYS A 25 -0.59 -25.45 7.97
C LYS A 25 0.31 -25.33 6.73
N ASN A 26 1.25 -24.39 6.67
CA ASN A 26 1.99 -24.11 5.43
C ASN A 26 3.51 -24.37 5.53
N LYS A 27 3.92 -25.54 6.04
CA LYS A 27 5.31 -26.01 5.92
C LYS A 27 5.67 -26.53 4.52
N SER A 28 4.71 -26.57 3.58
CA SER A 28 4.91 -27.06 2.21
C SER A 28 4.67 -25.98 1.16
N ASP A 29 5.42 -24.88 1.16
CA ASP A 29 5.70 -24.14 -0.09
C ASP A 29 6.75 -23.03 0.09
N ARG A 30 7.99 -23.39 0.37
CA ARG A 30 9.11 -22.42 0.36
C ARG A 30 9.58 -22.04 -1.05
N ASN A 31 9.02 -22.65 -2.09
CA ASN A 31 9.45 -22.48 -3.48
C ASN A 31 8.39 -21.84 -4.38
N ASP A 32 7.29 -21.31 -3.82
CA ASP A 32 6.32 -20.54 -4.61
C ASP A 32 6.89 -19.14 -4.91
N PRO A 33 7.21 -18.83 -6.18
CA PRO A 33 7.78 -17.53 -6.56
C PRO A 33 6.88 -16.36 -6.16
N LYS A 34 5.55 -16.57 -6.08
CA LYS A 34 4.62 -15.51 -5.68
C LYS A 34 4.76 -15.16 -4.21
N LYS A 35 4.88 -16.17 -3.35
CA LYS A 35 5.10 -15.97 -1.90
C LYS A 35 6.43 -15.26 -1.65
N GLU A 36 7.45 -15.58 -2.43
CA GLU A 36 8.75 -14.91 -2.34
C GLU A 36 8.65 -13.41 -2.66
N VAL A 37 7.96 -13.03 -3.74
CA VAL A 37 7.74 -11.62 -4.10
C VAL A 37 6.97 -10.89 -3.00
N GLN A 38 5.93 -11.51 -2.44
CA GLN A 38 5.15 -10.93 -1.35
C GLN A 38 5.99 -10.68 -0.09
N LEU A 39 6.77 -11.68 0.33
CA LEU A 39 7.65 -11.57 1.50
C LEU A 39 8.72 -10.49 1.31
N ASN A 40 9.31 -10.42 0.11
CA ASN A 40 10.30 -9.40 -0.22
C ASN A 40 9.68 -8.00 -0.20
N MET A 41 8.46 -7.83 -0.72
CA MET A 41 7.76 -6.55 -0.70
C MET A 41 7.38 -6.14 0.73
N GLN A 42 6.86 -7.06 1.55
CA GLN A 42 6.58 -6.80 2.97
C GLN A 42 7.85 -6.38 3.72
N LYS A 43 8.97 -7.09 3.49
CA LYS A 43 10.26 -6.74 4.07
C LYS A 43 10.71 -5.34 3.64
N LEU A 44 10.54 -5.00 2.37
CA LEU A 44 10.90 -3.69 1.84
C LEU A 44 10.08 -2.55 2.48
N LEU A 45 8.76 -2.76 2.64
CA LEU A 45 7.86 -1.80 3.29
C LEU A 45 8.20 -1.61 4.78
N MET A 46 8.60 -2.69 5.48
CA MET A 46 9.02 -2.63 6.88
C MET A 46 10.45 -2.10 7.08
N THR A 47 11.28 -2.07 6.03
CA THR A 47 12.66 -1.59 6.11
C THR A 47 12.65 -0.07 6.28
N PRO A 48 13.29 0.51 7.33
CA PRO A 48 13.38 1.96 7.49
C PRO A 48 14.04 2.66 6.29
N ASP A 49 13.59 3.87 5.98
CA ASP A 49 14.08 4.68 4.84
C ASP A 49 15.62 4.83 4.81
N SER A 50 16.25 4.90 5.99
CA SER A 50 17.70 5.02 6.17
C SER A 50 18.47 3.77 5.77
N LEU A 51 17.80 2.62 5.79
CA LEU A 51 18.39 1.31 5.45
C LEU A 51 18.04 0.86 4.02
N ARG A 52 17.13 1.56 3.34
CA ARG A 52 16.80 1.25 1.94
C ARG A 52 17.91 1.71 1.01
N SER A 53 18.30 0.84 0.09
CA SER A 53 19.15 1.19 -1.05
C SER A 53 18.46 2.20 -1.98
N ALA A 54 19.24 2.83 -2.87
CA ALA A 54 18.69 3.77 -3.85
C ALA A 54 17.63 3.12 -4.78
N LYS A 55 17.84 1.86 -5.18
CA LYS A 55 16.90 1.12 -6.03
C LYS A 55 15.60 0.81 -5.31
N GLU A 56 15.70 0.37 -4.05
CA GLU A 56 14.55 0.09 -3.19
C GLU A 56 13.73 1.34 -2.93
N ARG A 57 14.40 2.47 -2.69
CA ARG A 57 13.74 3.78 -2.52
C ARG A 57 13.00 4.20 -3.79
N ALA A 58 13.64 4.08 -4.95
CA ALA A 58 13.02 4.41 -6.23
C ALA A 58 11.79 3.53 -6.51
N LEU A 59 11.87 2.22 -6.22
CA LEU A 59 10.74 1.31 -6.38
C LEU A 59 9.57 1.68 -5.47
N ILE A 60 9.82 1.97 -4.19
CA ILE A 60 8.76 2.40 -3.26
C ILE A 60 8.14 3.71 -3.72
N GLN A 61 8.95 4.70 -4.11
CA GLN A 61 8.44 5.97 -4.63
C GLN A 61 7.59 5.79 -5.88
N GLN A 62 7.98 4.89 -6.79
CA GLN A 62 7.20 4.55 -7.97
C GLN A 62 5.85 3.92 -7.60
N ILE A 63 5.85 2.95 -6.66
CA ILE A 63 4.62 2.30 -6.18
C ILE A 63 3.70 3.31 -5.48
N GLU A 64 4.23 4.15 -4.60
CA GLU A 64 3.49 5.19 -3.89
C GLU A 64 2.87 6.20 -4.87
N ALA A 65 3.65 6.72 -5.82
CA ALA A 65 3.16 7.61 -6.86
C ALA A 65 1.99 6.98 -7.64
N THR A 66 2.18 5.73 -8.08
CA THR A 66 1.13 4.98 -8.80
C THR A 66 -0.15 4.86 -7.97
N ILE A 67 -0.03 4.59 -6.66
CA ILE A 67 -1.18 4.51 -5.76
C ILE A 67 -1.89 5.86 -5.64
N TYR A 68 -1.17 6.97 -5.48
CA TYR A 68 -1.81 8.29 -5.36
C TYR A 68 -2.42 8.79 -6.67
N GLU A 69 -1.86 8.41 -7.80
CA GLU A 69 -2.38 8.78 -9.12
C GLU A 69 -3.57 7.93 -9.56
N HIS A 70 -3.56 6.63 -9.22
CA HIS A 70 -4.51 5.68 -9.77
C HIS A 70 -5.48 5.06 -8.76
N CYS A 71 -5.32 5.26 -7.45
CA CYS A 71 -6.33 4.89 -6.48
C CYS A 71 -7.23 6.09 -6.17
N VAL A 72 -8.52 5.94 -6.43
CA VAL A 72 -9.51 7.02 -6.29
C VAL A 72 -10.58 6.63 -5.30
N ILE A 73 -11.19 7.63 -4.65
CA ILE A 73 -12.41 7.39 -3.87
C ILE A 73 -13.61 7.53 -4.78
N LYS A 74 -14.34 6.43 -5.01
CA LYS A 74 -15.58 6.40 -5.77
C LYS A 74 -16.67 5.76 -4.93
N ASN A 75 -17.80 6.46 -4.78
CA ASN A 75 -18.95 6.00 -3.98
C ASN A 75 -18.57 5.58 -2.54
N GLY A 76 -17.62 6.30 -1.94
CA GLY A 76 -17.15 6.01 -0.57
C GLY A 76 -16.34 4.71 -0.45
N ARG A 77 -15.72 4.25 -1.54
CA ARG A 77 -14.79 3.11 -1.59
C ARG A 77 -13.51 3.52 -2.30
N LEU A 78 -12.41 2.86 -1.97
CA LEU A 78 -11.16 2.96 -2.73
C LEU A 78 -11.27 2.07 -3.98
N GLU A 79 -10.92 2.63 -5.14
CA GLU A 79 -10.94 1.93 -6.43
C GLU A 79 -9.61 2.16 -7.14
N LEU A 80 -8.93 1.06 -7.50
CA LEU A 80 -7.71 1.11 -8.30
C LEU A 80 -8.10 1.18 -9.79
N THR A 81 -7.73 2.28 -10.43
CA THR A 81 -8.06 2.56 -11.84
C THR A 81 -7.00 2.02 -12.81
N ILE A 82 -5.76 1.82 -12.35
CA ILE A 82 -4.69 1.23 -13.16
C ILE A 82 -4.96 -0.26 -13.40
N SER A 83 -4.79 -0.69 -14.65
CA SER A 83 -4.88 -2.09 -15.03
C SER A 83 -3.62 -2.86 -14.62
N LYS A 84 -3.76 -4.18 -14.45
CA LYS A 84 -2.62 -5.06 -14.19
C LYS A 84 -1.55 -4.98 -15.29
N LYS A 85 -1.97 -4.75 -16.53
CA LYS A 85 -1.07 -4.59 -17.68
C LYS A 85 -0.25 -3.30 -17.57
N GLU A 86 -0.91 -2.16 -17.35
CA GLU A 86 -0.23 -0.87 -17.16
C GLU A 86 0.76 -0.95 -15.99
N TRP A 87 0.38 -1.62 -14.90
CA TRP A 87 1.28 -1.87 -13.77
C TRP A 87 2.54 -2.66 -14.16
N THR A 88 2.40 -3.73 -14.94
CA THR A 88 3.54 -4.51 -15.40
C THR A 88 4.38 -3.77 -16.43
N ASP A 89 3.77 -2.94 -17.28
CA ASP A 89 4.46 -2.11 -18.27
C ASP A 89 5.35 -1.05 -17.59
N MET A 90 5.03 -0.65 -16.36
CA MET A 90 5.87 0.20 -15.51
C MET A 90 7.08 -0.55 -14.91
N GLY A 91 7.23 -1.85 -15.15
CA GLY A 91 8.32 -2.68 -14.65
C GLY A 91 8.14 -3.18 -13.20
N VAL A 92 6.94 -3.03 -12.63
CA VAL A 92 6.62 -3.56 -11.31
C VAL A 92 6.01 -4.96 -11.45
N LYS A 93 6.46 -5.88 -10.59
CA LYS A 93 6.02 -7.27 -10.61
C LYS A 93 4.51 -7.39 -10.41
N GLU A 94 3.90 -8.33 -11.13
CA GLU A 94 2.46 -8.53 -11.15
C GLU A 94 1.89 -8.95 -9.79
N GLU A 95 2.68 -9.63 -8.97
CA GLU A 95 2.28 -10.10 -7.65
C GLU A 95 2.10 -8.93 -6.68
N VAL A 96 2.80 -7.82 -6.92
CA VAL A 96 2.63 -6.57 -6.14
C VAL A 96 1.29 -5.91 -6.47
N TYR A 97 0.85 -5.97 -7.73
CA TYR A 97 -0.50 -5.54 -8.11
C TYR A 97 -1.56 -6.36 -7.39
N ASP A 98 -1.40 -7.69 -7.39
CA ASP A 98 -2.34 -8.60 -6.74
C ASP A 98 -2.40 -8.34 -5.22
N MET A 99 -1.26 -8.06 -4.58
CA MET A 99 -1.21 -7.61 -3.17
C MET A 99 -1.99 -6.32 -2.96
N LEU A 100 -1.70 -5.26 -3.73
CA LEU A 100 -2.36 -3.97 -3.59
C LEU A 100 -3.88 -4.09 -3.75
N LYS A 101 -4.33 -4.87 -4.73
CA LYS A 101 -5.75 -5.10 -4.97
C LYS A 101 -6.43 -5.83 -3.81
N LYS A 102 -5.74 -6.80 -3.21
CA LYS A 102 -6.20 -7.49 -2.00
C LYS A 102 -6.31 -6.50 -0.82
N GLU A 103 -5.28 -5.70 -0.57
CA GLU A 103 -5.29 -4.72 0.52
C GLU A 103 -6.41 -3.68 0.36
N ILE A 104 -6.64 -3.17 -0.86
CA ILE A 104 -7.75 -2.25 -1.15
C ILE A 104 -9.11 -2.92 -0.85
N ASN A 105 -9.28 -4.19 -1.20
CA ASN A 105 -10.49 -4.94 -0.89
C ASN A 105 -10.67 -5.13 0.62
N ASP A 106 -9.59 -5.47 1.34
CA ASP A 106 -9.62 -5.67 2.78
C ASP A 106 -9.97 -4.36 3.52
N ILE A 107 -9.40 -3.22 3.10
CA ILE A 107 -9.74 -1.89 3.62
C ILE A 107 -11.21 -1.55 3.32
N ASN A 108 -11.68 -1.79 2.09
CA ASN A 108 -13.06 -1.55 1.73
C ASN A 108 -14.04 -2.40 2.57
N ASN A 109 -13.73 -3.67 2.79
CA ASN A 109 -14.51 -4.57 3.64
C ASN A 109 -14.50 -4.10 5.11
N TYR A 110 -13.35 -3.63 5.60
CA TYR A 110 -13.25 -3.05 6.93
C TYR A 110 -14.11 -1.79 7.06
N MET A 111 -14.10 -0.90 6.07
CA MET A 111 -14.95 0.30 6.04
C MET A 111 -16.44 -0.02 6.01
N ASP A 112 -16.83 -1.12 5.38
CA ASP A 112 -18.24 -1.57 5.34
C ASP A 112 -18.70 -2.13 6.69
N THR A 113 -17.79 -2.72 7.47
CA THR A 113 -18.10 -3.26 8.81
C THR A 113 -17.93 -2.25 9.93
N THR A 114 -17.23 -1.13 9.71
CA THR A 114 -16.93 -0.12 10.72
C THR A 114 -17.35 1.29 10.31
N THR A 115 -18.65 1.59 10.43
CA THR A 115 -19.24 2.87 10.00
C THR A 115 -18.58 4.10 10.64
N PHE A 116 -18.09 3.98 11.89
CA PHE A 116 -17.41 5.07 12.59
C PHE A 116 -16.05 5.44 11.98
N TYR A 117 -15.28 4.45 11.51
CA TYR A 117 -13.92 4.67 11.00
C TYR A 117 -13.89 4.97 9.50
N LYS A 118 -14.96 4.65 8.77
CA LYS A 118 -15.05 4.88 7.32
C LYS A 118 -14.69 6.31 6.92
N GLN A 119 -15.34 7.30 7.54
CA GLN A 119 -15.10 8.70 7.18
C GLN A 119 -13.67 9.14 7.51
N LEU A 120 -13.16 8.72 8.67
CA LEU A 120 -11.78 9.00 9.09
C LEU A 120 -10.75 8.44 8.09
N LEU A 121 -10.94 7.21 7.63
CA LEU A 121 -10.05 6.58 6.65
C LEU A 121 -10.09 7.29 5.30
N LEU A 122 -11.28 7.62 4.81
CA LEU A 122 -11.45 8.33 3.55
C LEU A 122 -10.83 9.74 3.61
N ASP A 123 -11.02 10.48 4.70
CA ASP A 123 -10.46 11.83 4.85
C ASP A 123 -8.94 11.79 5.05
N SER A 124 -8.43 10.79 5.76
CA SER A 124 -6.99 10.54 5.87
C SER A 124 -6.38 10.26 4.50
N TYR A 125 -7.03 9.45 3.67
CA TYR A 125 -6.54 9.14 2.33
C TYR A 125 -6.57 10.37 1.42
N ARG A 126 -7.66 11.14 1.42
CA ARG A 126 -7.77 12.42 0.67
C ARG A 126 -6.66 13.39 1.05
N SER A 127 -6.40 13.53 2.34
CA SER A 127 -5.36 14.45 2.84
C SER A 127 -3.98 14.05 2.33
N ALA A 128 -3.65 12.75 2.37
CA ALA A 128 -2.40 12.24 1.82
C ALA A 128 -2.29 12.44 0.31
N GLN A 129 -3.38 12.21 -0.44
CA GLN A 129 -3.42 12.42 -1.89
C GLN A 129 -3.23 13.90 -2.25
N GLN A 130 -3.84 14.82 -1.49
CA GLN A 130 -3.68 16.26 -1.68
C GLN A 130 -2.23 16.70 -1.40
N GLU A 131 -1.63 16.24 -0.31
CA GLU A 131 -0.22 16.55 0.02
C GLU A 131 0.74 16.07 -1.08
N TYR A 132 0.49 14.88 -1.63
CA TYR A 132 1.24 14.38 -2.78
C TYR A 132 1.11 15.29 -4.01
N GLN A 133 -0.12 15.72 -4.34
CA GLN A 133 -0.38 16.62 -5.48
C GLN A 133 0.28 17.99 -5.29
N GLU A 134 0.20 18.58 -4.10
CA GLU A 134 0.82 19.87 -3.79
C GLU A 134 2.34 19.80 -3.94
N LYS A 135 2.97 18.72 -3.45
CA LYS A 135 4.41 18.50 -3.59
C LYS A 135 4.82 18.28 -5.05
N ASN A 136 4.01 17.57 -5.83
CA ASN A 136 4.33 17.35 -7.24
C ASN A 136 4.18 18.65 -8.06
N ASN A 137 3.16 19.45 -7.78
CA ASN A 137 2.93 20.73 -8.44
C ASN A 137 4.04 21.75 -8.14
N SER A 138 4.55 21.80 -6.90
CA SER A 138 5.64 22.73 -6.54
C SER A 138 6.96 22.39 -7.24
N LEU A 139 7.23 21.10 -7.48
CA LEU A 139 8.41 20.64 -8.23
C LEU A 139 8.35 20.92 -9.74
N HIS A 140 7.16 21.16 -10.31
CA HIS A 140 6.98 21.44 -11.74
C HIS A 140 6.75 22.94 -12.03
N SER A 141 6.78 23.78 -11.01
CA SER A 141 6.66 25.25 -11.10
C SER A 141 7.99 26.01 -11.01
N GLU A 142 9.13 25.29 -10.95
CA GLU A 142 10.50 25.80 -11.07
C GLU A 142 11.11 25.44 -12.44
#